data_AF-Q3V221-F1
#
_entry.id   AF-Q3V221-F1
#
_cell.length_a   1.000
_cell.length_b   1.000
_cell.length_c   1.000
_cell.angle_alpha   90.00
_cell.angle_beta   90.00
_cell.angle_gamma   90.00
#
_symmetry.space_group_name_H-M   'P 1'
#
loop_
_entity.id
_entity.type
_entity.pdbx_description
1 polymer ?
#
loop_
_entity_poly.entity_id
_entity_poly.type
_entity_poly.pdbx_seq_one_letter_code
_entity_poly.pdbx_strand_id
1 'polypeptide(L)'
;LDLSMNHKITEEGYRNFFQALDNLPNLQNLNICRHIPECIQVQATTVKALGQCVSRLPSLTRLHMLSWLLDEEDMKVINDVKERHPQSKRLIIFWKWIVPFSPVVLE
;
A
#
# COMPACT_ATOMS: atom_id res chain seq x y z
N LEU A 1 6.68 -4.98 9.96
CA LEU A 1 7.07 -3.57 9.91
C LEU A 1 5.80 -2.75 9.86
N ASP A 2 5.63 -1.87 10.84
CA ASP A 2 4.43 -1.07 10.97
C ASP A 2 4.83 0.42 10.94
N LEU A 3 4.41 1.10 9.88
CA LEU A 3 4.56 2.54 9.68
C LEU A 3 3.22 3.26 9.85
N SER A 4 2.18 2.58 10.34
CA SER A 4 0.90 3.20 10.56
C SER A 4 1.01 4.38 11.51
N MET A 5 0.09 5.33 11.38
CA MET A 5 0.00 6.53 12.24
C MET A 5 1.15 7.53 12.09
N ASN A 6 2.07 7.31 11.16
CA ASN A 6 3.16 8.25 10.86
C ASN A 6 2.73 9.26 9.78
N HIS A 7 1.83 10.17 10.13
CA HIS A 7 1.28 11.15 9.19
C HIS A 7 2.28 12.20 8.70
N LYS A 8 3.47 12.27 9.32
CA LYS A 8 4.58 13.10 8.88
C LYS A 8 5.29 12.54 7.65
N ILE A 9 5.08 11.27 7.30
CA ILE A 9 5.67 10.68 6.10
C ILE A 9 4.91 11.20 4.89
N THR A 10 5.63 11.92 4.03
CA THR A 10 5.11 12.43 2.77
C THR A 10 5.01 11.32 1.72
N GLU A 11 4.32 11.62 0.62
CA GLU A 11 4.20 10.69 -0.52
C GLU A 11 5.59 10.33 -1.07
N GLU A 12 6.45 11.34 -1.24
CA GLU A 12 7.84 11.16 -1.63
C GLU A 12 8.63 10.36 -0.58
N GLY A 13 8.37 10.58 0.71
CA GLY A 13 8.98 9.80 1.78
C GLY A 13 8.68 8.31 1.66
N TYR A 14 7.41 7.96 1.37
CA TYR A 14 7.03 6.58 1.09
C TYR A 14 7.68 6.05 -0.19
N ARG A 15 7.75 6.84 -1.27
CA ARG A 15 8.43 6.44 -2.50
C ARG A 15 9.89 6.08 -2.27
N ASN A 16 10.62 6.97 -1.60
CA ASN A 16 12.03 6.79 -1.28
C ASN A 16 12.22 5.57 -0.36
N PHE A 17 11.33 5.41 0.62
CA PHE A 17 11.31 4.23 1.48
C PHE A 17 11.08 2.94 0.68
N PHE A 18 10.11 2.88 -0.22
CA PHE A 18 9.86 1.70 -1.06
C PHE A 18 11.00 1.41 -2.03
N GLN A 19 11.75 2.40 -2.48
CA GLN A 19 12.94 2.20 -3.30
C GLN A 19 14.10 1.62 -2.48
N ALA A 20 14.28 2.09 -1.24
CA ALA A 20 15.36 1.66 -0.36
C ALA A 20 15.08 0.33 0.39
N LEU A 21 13.80 -0.02 0.59
CA LEU A 21 13.43 -1.24 1.30
C LEU A 21 13.72 -2.46 0.43
N ASP A 22 14.83 -3.14 0.72
CA ASP A 22 15.20 -4.43 0.16
C ASP A 22 15.74 -5.37 1.27
N ASN A 23 16.07 -6.61 0.91
CA ASN A 23 16.81 -7.54 1.78
C ASN A 23 16.17 -7.83 3.16
N LEU A 24 14.84 -7.84 3.23
CA LEU A 24 14.09 -8.31 4.40
C LEU A 24 13.37 -9.64 4.10
N PRO A 25 14.09 -10.76 3.95
CA PRO A 25 13.50 -12.02 3.51
C PRO A 25 12.48 -12.59 4.50
N ASN A 26 12.49 -12.14 5.76
CA ASN A 26 11.58 -12.63 6.81
C ASN A 26 10.39 -11.69 7.08
N LEU A 27 10.29 -10.56 6.38
CA LEU A 27 9.23 -9.60 6.62
C LEU A 27 7.89 -10.12 6.09
N GLN A 28 6.97 -10.46 6.99
CA GLN A 28 5.67 -11.03 6.63
C GLN A 28 4.54 -9.99 6.58
N ASN A 29 4.64 -8.94 7.39
CA ASN A 29 3.58 -7.94 7.54
C ASN A 29 4.16 -6.54 7.29
N LEU A 30 3.57 -5.81 6.35
CA LEU A 30 3.84 -4.41 6.08
C LEU A 30 2.55 -3.61 6.27
N ASN A 31 2.56 -2.67 7.20
CA ASN A 31 1.44 -1.80 7.48
C ASN A 31 1.83 -0.34 7.20
N ILE A 32 1.13 0.30 6.26
CA ILE A 32 1.34 1.69 5.85
C ILE A 32 0.04 2.50 5.97
N CYS A 33 -0.86 2.08 6.86
CA CYS A 33 -2.15 2.73 7.08
C CYS A 33 -2.00 4.16 7.59
N ARG A 34 -2.85 5.05 7.09
CA ARG A 34 -3.00 6.42 7.61
C ARG A 34 -4.37 6.62 8.23
N HIS A 35 -4.52 7.71 8.98
CA HIS A 35 -5.83 8.14 9.44
C HIS A 35 -6.63 8.70 8.27
N ILE A 36 -7.96 8.60 8.37
CA ILE A 36 -8.88 9.02 7.32
C ILE A 36 -8.71 10.50 6.92
N PRO A 37 -8.62 11.46 7.85
CA PRO A 37 -8.40 12.87 7.49
C PRO A 37 -7.02 13.13 6.87
N GLU A 38 -6.07 12.23 7.12
CA GLU A 38 -4.67 12.31 6.70
C GLU A 38 -4.43 11.42 5.47
N CYS A 39 -5.46 11.26 4.62
CA CYS A 39 -5.35 10.48 3.40
C CYS A 39 -4.28 11.07 2.48
N ILE A 40 -3.66 10.19 1.69
CA ILE A 40 -2.60 10.58 0.77
C ILE A 40 -3.02 10.31 -0.66
N GLN A 41 -2.92 11.35 -1.50
CA GLN A 41 -2.98 11.19 -2.95
C GLN A 41 -1.63 10.68 -3.42
N VAL A 42 -1.62 9.51 -4.05
CA VAL A 42 -0.41 8.81 -4.45
C VAL A 42 -0.15 9.07 -5.92
N GLN A 43 1.12 9.26 -6.31
CA GLN A 43 1.50 9.31 -7.71
C GLN A 43 1.74 7.89 -8.24
N ALA A 44 1.47 7.68 -9.53
CA ALA A 44 1.73 6.39 -10.19
C ALA A 44 3.18 5.89 -10.01
N THR A 45 4.14 6.80 -9.85
CA THR A 45 5.55 6.46 -9.59
C THR A 45 5.73 5.78 -8.23
N THR A 46 5.00 6.20 -7.21
CA THR A 46 5.03 5.63 -5.86
C THR A 46 4.31 4.30 -5.80
N VAL A 47 3.22 4.12 -6.56
CA VAL A 47 2.56 2.81 -6.70
C VAL A 47 3.47 1.80 -7.39
N LYS A 48 4.18 2.21 -8.44
CA LYS A 48 5.23 1.37 -9.08
C LYS A 48 6.34 1.00 -8.09
N ALA A 49 6.82 1.97 -7.31
CA ALA A 49 7.84 1.71 -6.30
C ALA A 49 7.35 0.73 -5.22
N LEU A 50 6.10 0.87 -4.76
CA LEU A 50 5.46 -0.06 -3.84
C LEU A 50 5.37 -1.47 -4.44
N GLY A 51 4.90 -1.60 -5.68
CA GLY A 51 4.81 -2.90 -6.35
C GLY A 51 6.16 -3.60 -6.51
N GLN A 52 7.21 -2.84 -6.86
CA GLN A 52 8.58 -3.35 -6.90
C GLN A 52 9.07 -3.75 -5.51
N CYS A 53 8.78 -2.95 -4.48
CA CYS A 53 9.11 -3.25 -3.09
C CYS A 53 8.48 -4.56 -2.63
N VAL A 54 7.17 -4.74 -2.85
CA VAL A 54 6.45 -5.99 -2.53
C VAL A 54 7.10 -7.18 -3.24
N SER A 55 7.43 -7.04 -4.53
CA SER A 55 8.10 -8.11 -5.29
C SER A 55 9.46 -8.51 -4.72
N ARG A 56 10.16 -7.59 -4.04
CA ARG A 56 11.46 -7.85 -3.37
C ARG A 56 11.34 -8.41 -1.96
N LEU A 57 10.12 -8.55 -1.42
CA LEU A 57 9.86 -9.06 -0.07
C LEU A 57 9.25 -10.47 -0.14
N PRO A 58 10.05 -11.53 -0.34
CA PRO A 58 9.57 -12.85 -0.75
C PRO A 58 8.67 -13.56 0.27
N SER A 59 8.72 -13.17 1.55
CA SER A 59 7.88 -13.73 2.62
C SER A 59 6.70 -12.84 3.00
N LEU A 60 6.46 -11.74 2.29
CA LEU A 60 5.34 -10.86 2.58
C LEU A 60 4.02 -11.61 2.37
N THR A 61 3.17 -11.60 3.39
CA THR A 61 1.85 -12.22 3.36
C THR A 61 0.74 -11.23 3.69
N ARG A 62 1.04 -10.08 4.28
CA ARG A 62 0.05 -9.03 4.57
C ARG A 62 0.57 -7.64 4.24
N LEU A 63 -0.19 -6.92 3.43
CA LEU A 63 0.01 -5.51 3.13
C LEU A 63 -1.27 -4.75 3.53
N HIS A 64 -1.15 -3.82 4.47
CA HIS A 64 -2.28 -2.98 4.92
C HIS A 64 -2.09 -1.54 4.47
N MET A 65 -3.08 -1.01 3.73
CA MET A 65 -3.05 0.30 3.07
C MET A 65 -4.38 1.03 3.27
N LEU A 66 -4.68 1.45 4.50
CA LEU A 66 -5.82 2.30 4.78
C LEU A 66 -5.52 3.75 4.42
N SER A 67 -6.51 4.44 3.83
CA SER A 67 -6.44 5.88 3.51
C SER A 67 -5.37 6.25 2.48
N TRP A 68 -5.06 5.32 1.58
CA TRP A 68 -4.31 5.58 0.35
C TRP A 68 -5.32 5.79 -0.78
N LEU A 69 -5.31 6.97 -1.41
CA LEU A 69 -6.14 7.25 -2.58
C LEU A 69 -5.47 6.60 -3.79
N LEU A 70 -6.02 5.47 -4.22
CA LEU A 70 -5.59 4.68 -5.36
C LEU A 70 -6.74 4.64 -6.36
N ASP A 71 -6.44 4.87 -7.63
CA ASP A 71 -7.41 4.69 -8.70
C ASP A 71 -7.42 3.25 -9.25
N GLU A 72 -8.19 3.02 -10.31
CA GLU A 72 -8.31 1.70 -10.92
C GLU A 72 -6.99 1.22 -11.56
N GLU A 73 -6.21 2.11 -12.16
CA GLU A 73 -4.94 1.78 -12.78
C GLU A 73 -3.89 1.41 -11.72
N ASP A 74 -3.86 2.17 -10.62
CA ASP A 74 -3.00 1.89 -9.47
C ASP A 74 -3.32 0.51 -8.88
N MET A 75 -4.61 0.20 -8.69
CA MET A 75 -5.04 -1.09 -8.16
C MET A 75 -4.70 -2.24 -9.11
N LYS A 76 -4.78 -2.03 -10.43
CA LYS A 76 -4.33 -3.01 -11.41
C LYS A 76 -2.86 -3.35 -11.25
N VAL A 77 -1.99 -2.34 -11.12
CA VAL A 77 -0.54 -2.54 -10.89
C VAL A 77 -0.29 -3.38 -9.64
N ILE A 78 -0.99 -3.09 -8.54
CA ILE A 78 -0.84 -3.81 -7.27
C ILE A 78 -1.32 -5.26 -7.38
N ASN A 79 -2.43 -5.50 -8.09
CA ASN A 79 -2.95 -6.84 -8.33
C ASN A 79 -2.03 -7.67 -9.23
N ASP A 80 -1.49 -7.10 -10.30
CA ASP A 80 -0.54 -7.79 -11.19
C ASP A 80 0.74 -8.20 -10.42
N VAL A 81 1.16 -7.40 -9.45
CA VAL A 81 2.28 -7.73 -8.55
C VAL A 81 1.90 -8.87 -7.62
N LYS A 82 0.71 -8.81 -7.01
CA LYS A 82 0.21 -9.86 -6.13
C LYS A 82 0.15 -11.22 -6.82
N GLU A 83 -0.30 -11.27 -8.07
CA GLU A 83 -0.40 -12.52 -8.84
C GLU A 83 0.97 -13.17 -9.09
N ARG A 84 1.97 -12.34 -9.39
CA ARG A 84 3.36 -12.79 -9.66
C ARG A 84 4.18 -13.01 -8.39
N HIS A 85 3.65 -12.65 -7.23
CA HIS A 85 4.38 -12.72 -5.95
C HIS A 85 4.62 -14.19 -5.52
N PRO A 86 5.78 -14.53 -4.91
CA PRO A 86 6.04 -15.88 -4.40
C PRO A 86 4.99 -16.41 -3.41
N GLN A 87 4.36 -15.49 -2.67
CA GLN A 87 3.26 -15.78 -1.75
C GLN A 87 1.87 -15.47 -2.34
N SER A 88 1.67 -15.44 -3.67
CA SER A 88 0.41 -14.98 -4.29
C SER A 88 -0.87 -15.58 -3.68
N LYS A 89 -0.85 -16.87 -3.33
CA LYS A 89 -1.97 -17.59 -2.67
C LYS A 89 -2.24 -17.17 -1.22
N ARG A 90 -1.26 -16.56 -0.56
CA ARG A 90 -1.29 -16.18 0.87
C ARG A 90 -1.19 -14.68 1.09
N LEU A 91 -0.78 -13.92 0.08
CA LEU A 91 -0.61 -12.48 0.14
C LEU A 91 -1.99 -11.81 0.16
N ILE A 92 -2.31 -11.23 1.31
CA ILE A 92 -3.51 -10.45 1.54
C ILE A 92 -3.13 -8.98 1.42
N ILE A 93 -3.76 -8.30 0.47
CA ILE A 93 -3.66 -6.85 0.31
C ILE A 93 -4.96 -6.28 0.84
N PHE A 94 -4.89 -5.64 2.00
CA PHE A 94 -6.01 -4.96 2.62
C PHE A 94 -5.91 -3.48 2.31
N TRP A 95 -6.66 -3.05 1.29
CA TRP A 95 -6.85 -1.66 0.95
C TRP A 95 -8.30 -1.27 1.26
N LYS A 96 -8.47 -0.13 1.93
CA LYS A 96 -9.78 0.47 2.14
C LYS A 96 -9.61 1.97 2.15
N TRP A 97 -10.34 2.63 1.26
CA TRP A 97 -10.62 4.05 1.41
C TRP A 97 -11.86 4.20 2.28
N ILE A 98 -11.78 5.06 3.29
CA ILE A 98 -12.91 5.43 4.12
C ILE A 98 -13.10 6.92 3.89
N VAL A 99 -14.27 7.32 3.42
CA VAL A 99 -14.64 8.73 3.33
C VAL A 99 -15.07 9.22 4.72
N PRO A 100 -14.72 10.45 5.14
CA PRO A 100 -15.12 10.99 6.44
C PRO A 100 -16.61 11.37 6.50
N PHE A 101 -17.38 11.10 5.45
CA PHE A 101 -18.81 11.36 5.37
C PHE A 101 -19.58 10.06 5.14
N SER A 102 -20.79 10.00 5.69
CA SER A 102 -21.72 8.92 5.34
C SER A 102 -22.07 8.99 3.85
N PRO A 103 -22.27 7.86 3.16
CA PRO A 103 -22.72 7.88 1.77
C PRO A 103 -23.97 8.74 1.65
N VAL A 104 -23.93 9.77 0.80
CA VAL A 104 -25.12 10.57 0.49
C VAL A 104 -25.86 9.79 -0.58
N VAL A 105 -26.91 9.05 -0.20
CA VAL A 105 -27.86 8.50 -1.15
C VAL A 105 -28.83 9.63 -1.48
N LEU A 106 -28.68 10.21 -2.69
CA LEU A 106 -29.67 11.12 -3.25
C LEU A 106 -30.80 10.25 -3.85
N GLU A 107 -31.97 10.28 -3.24
CA GLU A 107 -33.23 9.76 -3.83
C GLU A 107 -33.79 10.74 -4.87
#